data_AF-A0A923HDR6-F1
#
_entry.id   AF-A0A923HDR6-F1
#
_cell.length_a   1.000
_cell.length_b   1.000
_cell.length_c   1.000
_cell.angle_alpha   90.00
_cell.angle_beta   90.00
_cell.angle_gamma   90.00
#
_symmetry.space_group_name_H-M   'P 1'
#
loop_
_entity.id
_entity.type
_entity.pdbx_description
1 polymer ?
#
loop_
_entity_poly.entity_id
_entity_poly.type
_entity_poly.pdbx_seq_one_letter_code
_entity_poly.pdbx_strand_id
1 'polypeptide(L)' 'MEKTLEYAKAAPPVTISTISLMGIPLNEWVFICTIIYTVLLTIFLLRDKLINPWLERRRKAHKSQGASEVKHGNR' A
#
# COMPACT_ATOMS: atom_id res chain seq x y z
N MET A 1 16.47 33.87 -14.30
CA MET A 1 16.46 32.40 -14.16
C MET A 1 15.22 31.90 -13.41
N GLU A 2 14.04 32.49 -13.62
CA GLU A 2 12.79 32.04 -12.95
C GLU A 2 11.90 31.15 -13.84
N LYS A 3 12.07 31.20 -15.17
CA LYS A 3 11.22 30.43 -16.09
C LYS A 3 11.46 28.93 -16.10
N THR A 4 12.55 28.43 -15.51
CA THR A 4 12.85 26.98 -15.51
C THR A 4 12.08 26.22 -14.43
N LEU A 5 11.75 26.87 -13.31
CA LEU A 5 11.05 26.23 -12.19
C LEU A 5 9.55 26.03 -12.48
N GLU A 6 8.92 26.96 -13.19
CA GLU A 6 7.51 26.83 -13.62
C GLU A 6 7.31 25.70 -14.64
N TYR A 7 8.27 25.50 -15.55
CA TYR A 7 8.27 24.38 -16.51
C TYR A 7 8.57 23.03 -15.85
N ALA A 8 9.32 23.02 -14.75
CA ALA A 8 9.53 21.81 -13.94
C ALA A 8 8.28 21.45 -13.12
N LYS A 9 7.51 22.45 -12.67
CA LYS A 9 6.26 22.28 -11.92
C LYS A 9 5.09 21.86 -12.82
N ALA A 10 5.13 22.25 -14.09
CA ALA A 10 4.17 21.90 -15.11
C ALA A 10 4.86 21.13 -16.25
N ALA A 11 5.77 20.20 -15.93
CA ALA A 11 6.33 19.30 -16.92
C ALA A 11 5.14 18.64 -17.65
N PRO A 12 4.88 19.01 -18.91
CA PRO A 12 3.65 18.62 -19.54
C PRO A 12 3.55 17.10 -19.53
N PRO A 13 2.37 16.50 -19.28
CA PRO A 13 2.15 15.07 -19.55
C PRO A 13 2.64 14.66 -20.95
N VAL A 14 2.65 15.62 -21.89
CA VAL A 14 3.19 15.47 -23.23
C VAL A 14 4.71 15.26 -23.30
N THR A 15 5.53 15.77 -22.38
CA THR A 15 6.98 15.49 -22.36
C THR A 15 7.26 14.03 -22.02
N ILE A 16 6.45 13.44 -21.12
CA ILE A 16 6.51 12.01 -20.79
C ILE A 16 6.14 11.16 -22.02
N SER A 17 5.22 11.65 -22.86
CA SER A 17 4.85 10.97 -24.10
C SER A 17 5.94 10.99 -25.17
N THR A 18 6.86 11.95 -25.15
CA THR A 18 7.99 12.05 -26.11
C THR A 18 9.25 11.32 -25.64
N ILE A 19 9.29 10.90 -24.38
CA ILE A 19 10.41 10.15 -23.82
C ILE A 19 10.11 8.66 -24.00
N SER A 20 10.84 8.02 -24.91
CA SER A 20 10.82 6.58 -25.07
C SER A 20 12.02 5.98 -24.35
N LEU A 21 11.79 5.14 -23.34
CA LEU A 21 12.84 4.36 -22.70
C LEU A 21 12.94 3.03 -23.43
N MET A 22 14.11 2.75 -24.03
CA MET A 22 14.34 1.54 -24.85
C MET A 22 13.37 1.39 -26.04
N GLY A 23 13.01 2.49 -26.70
CA GLY A 23 12.09 2.45 -27.86
C GLY A 23 10.62 2.22 -27.50
N ILE A 24 10.30 1.99 -26.23
CA ILE A 24 8.94 1.88 -25.70
C ILE A 24 8.55 3.21 -25.04
N PRO A 25 7.39 3.79 -25.35
CA PRO A 25 6.97 5.06 -24.76
C PRO A 25 6.83 4.94 -23.25
N LEU A 26 7.25 5.95 -22.50
CA LEU A 26 7.19 5.95 -21.03
C LEU A 26 5.75 5.76 -20.50
N ASN A 27 4.74 6.10 -21.30
CA ASN A 27 3.34 5.83 -21.00
C ASN A 27 3.05 4.34 -20.71
N GLU A 28 3.61 3.43 -21.52
CA GLU A 28 3.43 1.98 -21.33
C GLU A 28 4.05 1.51 -20.01
N TRP A 29 5.22 2.06 -19.66
CA TRP A 29 5.86 1.80 -18.37
C TRP A 29 5.02 2.32 -17.20
N VAL A 30 4.48 3.53 -17.30
CA VAL A 30 3.61 4.12 -16.28
C VAL A 30 2.33 3.30 -16.11
N PHE A 31 1.73 2.83 -17.22
CA PHE A 31 0.58 1.93 -17.18
C PHE A 31 0.92 0.62 -16.45
N ILE A 32 2.03 -0.03 -16.80
CA ILE A 32 2.48 -1.27 -16.14
C ILE A 32 2.72 -1.02 -14.65
N CYS A 33 3.41 0.06 -14.28
CA CYS A 33 3.64 0.44 -12.89
C CYS A 33 2.33 0.68 -12.14
N THR A 34 1.36 1.34 -12.77
CA THR A 34 0.05 1.62 -12.19
C THR A 34 -0.72 0.33 -11.94
N ILE A 35 -0.71 -0.61 -12.88
CA ILE A 35 -1.34 -1.93 -12.72
C ILE A 35 -0.69 -2.68 -11.56
N ILE A 36 0.63 -2.76 -11.52
CA ILE A 36 1.38 -3.44 -10.44
C ILE A 36 1.06 -2.83 -9.09
N TYR A 37 1.11 -1.49 -9.00
CA TYR A 37 0.79 -0.76 -7.79
C TYR A 37 -0.63 -1.03 -7.31
N THR A 38 -1.60 -0.98 -8.22
CA THR A 38 -3.01 -1.22 -7.91
C THR A 38 -3.24 -2.66 -7.43
N VAL A 39 -2.60 -3.64 -8.07
CA VAL A 39 -2.69 -5.05 -7.69
C VAL A 39 -2.06 -5.30 -6.31
N LEU A 40 -0.86 -4.78 -6.07
CA LEU A 40 -0.19 -4.88 -4.77
C LEU A 40 -1.03 -4.24 -3.67
N LEU A 41 -1.52 -3.03 -3.90
CA LEU A 41 -2.34 -2.29 -2.95
C LEU A 41 -3.65 -3.03 -2.66
N THR A 42 -4.29 -3.57 -3.70
CA THR A 42 -5.50 -4.38 -3.56
C THR A 42 -5.23 -5.64 -2.75
N ILE A 43 -4.18 -6.40 -3.08
CA ILE A 43 -3.81 -7.62 -2.33
C ILE A 43 -3.48 -7.29 -0.89
N PHE A 44 -2.72 -6.22 -0.64
CA PHE A 44 -2.34 -5.80 0.70
C PHE A 44 -3.55 -5.39 1.52
N LEU A 45 -4.45 -4.59 0.94
CA LEU A 45 -5.70 -4.16 1.57
C LEU A 45 -6.62 -5.36 1.88
N LEU A 46 -6.75 -6.29 0.93
CA LEU A 46 -7.53 -7.50 1.12
C LEU A 46 -6.91 -8.36 2.23
N ARG A 47 -5.59 -8.57 2.22
CA ARG A 47 -4.88 -9.32 3.27
C ARG A 47 -5.05 -8.67 4.62
N ASP A 48 -4.86 -7.35 4.71
CA ASP A 48 -4.95 -6.63 5.97
C ASP A 48 -6.36 -6.72 6.55
N LYS A 49 -7.39 -6.53 5.71
CA LYS A 49 -8.79 -6.67 6.11
C LYS A 49 -9.18 -8.10 6.49
N LEU A 50 -8.55 -9.13 5.91
CA LEU A 50 -8.81 -10.54 6.23
C LEU A 50 -8.01 -11.05 7.44
N ILE A 51 -6.77 -10.60 7.61
CA ILE A 51 -5.85 -11.04 8.67
C ILE A 51 -6.15 -10.35 10.00
N ASN A 52 -6.44 -9.04 9.99
CA ASN A 52 -6.75 -8.29 11.21
C ASN A 52 -7.90 -8.89 12.04
N PRO A 53 -9.07 -9.25 11.47
CA PRO A 53 -10.14 -9.85 12.26
C PRO A 53 -9.79 -11.25 12.78
N TRP A 54 -8.88 -11.98 12.12
CA TRP A 54 -8.44 -13.30 12.59
C TRP A 54 -7.43 -13.18 13.75
N LEU A 55 -6.52 -12.21 13.69
CA LEU A 55 -5.50 -11.99 14.72
C LEU A 55 -6.10 -11.40 16.01
N GLU A 56 -7.08 -10.51 15.90
CA GLU A 56 -7.79 -9.95 17.05
C GLU A 56 -8.55 -11.02 17.85
N ARG A 57 -9.15 -12.00 17.16
CA ARG A 57 -9.80 -13.14 17.81
C ARG A 57 -8.80 -13.96 18.65
N ARG A 58 -7.57 -14.15 18.16
CA ARG A 58 -6.53 -14.88 18.90
C ARG A 58 -6.03 -14.13 20.14
N ARG A 59 -5.86 -12.80 20.06
CA ARG A 59 -5.45 -11.99 21.22
C ARG A 59 -6.50 -11.99 22.34
N LYS A 60 -7.78 -11.94 21.98
CA LYS A 60 -8.88 -12.00 22.97
C LYS A 60 -8.95 -13.37 23.66
N ALA A 61 -8.72 -14.46 22.92
CA ALA A 61 -8.72 -15.81 23.46
C ALA A 61 -7.60 -16.06 24.51
N HIS A 62 -6.39 -15.55 24.27
CA HIS A 62 -5.30 -15.65 25.26
C HIS A 62 -5.52 -14.78 26.49
N LYS A 63 -6.10 -13.57 26.32
CA LYS A 63 -6.35 -12.65 27.45
C LYS A 63 -7.45 -13.16 28.38
N SER A 64 -8.47 -13.85 27.85
CA SER A 64 -9.52 -14.47 28.67
C SER A 64 -9.03 -15.64 29.51
N GLN A 65 -8.04 -16.40 29.04
CA GLN A 65 -7.47 -17.53 29.80
C GLN A 65 -6.63 -17.04 30.98
N GLY A 66 -5.74 -16.06 30.76
CA GLY A 66 -4.96 -15.47 31.86
C GLY A 66 -5.80 -14.72 32.90
N ALA A 67 -6.91 -14.07 32.50
CA ALA A 67 -7.80 -13.40 33.45
C ALA A 67 -8.65 -14.36 34.30
N SER A 68 -8.91 -15.56 33.80
CA SER A 68 -9.70 -16.58 34.50
C SER A 68 -8.86 -17.36 35.51
N GLU A 69 -7.58 -17.59 35.20
CA GLU A 69 -6.62 -18.26 36.09
C GLU A 69 -6.29 -17.39 37.33
N VAL A 70 -6.09 -16.09 37.15
CA VAL A 70 -5.80 -15.15 38.26
C VAL A 70 -6.99 -15.02 39.22
N LYS A 71 -8.23 -15.17 38.73
CA LYS A 71 -9.43 -15.07 39.58
C LYS A 71 -9.66 -16.29 40.48
N HIS A 72 -9.12 -17.47 40.12
CA HIS A 72 -9.32 -18.69 40.90
C HIS A 72 -8.20 -18.94 41.91
N GLY A 73 -6.99 -18.43 41.68
CA GLY A 73 -5.85 -18.56 42.60
C GLY A 73 -5.84 -17.57 43.78
N ASN A 74 -6.80 -16.65 43.85
CA ASN A 74 -6.86 -15.60 44.89
C ASN A 74 -8.13 -15.69 45.77
N ARG A 75 -8.73 -16.88 45.87
CA ARG A 75 -9.84 -17.19 46.78
C ARG A 75 -9.43 -18.27 47.77
#